data_AF-D8LJL3-F1
#
_entry.id   AF-D8LJL3-F1
#
_cell.length_a   1.000
_cell.length_b   1.000
_cell.length_c   1.000
_cell.angle_alpha   90.00
_cell.angle_beta   90.00
_cell.angle_gamma   90.00
#
_symmetry.space_group_name_H-M   'P 1'
#
loop_
_entity.id
_entity.type
_entity.pdbx_description
1 polymer ?
#
loop_
_entity_poly.entity_id
_entity_poly.type
_entity_poly.pdbx_seq_one_letter_code
_entity_poly.pdbx_strand_id
1 'polypeptide(L)'
;MANYQSIDTRPAGMAPDASESLPRQPEKSCTDSCAISCLKCTDACFPWYKWPCQCGLVPLYMRRIFLNKFNLLPVDEVNPPVVPPPPAGGVPVYHRTVTGHYNELDCPAAGGANEALGRNCPGYAPGSRRENIPDPFLVAQKLLARRPSGPNKDFFKPAGAQLNVLAAAWIQAMVHDWVDHTEADPTELSGGAAHGCPMNKFKFKKTGATASTNNHQAYRNPRTHWWDVSFVYGSDEDTLRRTRTFEGGKILAGSDGVMDHTPEGNIASGDNKNSWVGVSLLQALFSMEHNSIADEIAAAHPTWNDEEIFRKARLGVSAIVAKVHTIDWTVELLKNPILRTAMRANWYGIIGE
;
A
#
# COMPACT_ATOMS: atom_id res chain seq x y z
N MET A 1 -39.89 23.27 2.75
CA MET A 1 -38.93 24.22 3.37
C MET A 1 -38.94 23.95 4.87
N ALA A 2 -37.93 23.25 5.37
CA ALA A 2 -37.74 23.03 6.80
C ALA A 2 -36.32 23.49 7.13
N ASN A 3 -36.24 24.61 7.84
CA ASN A 3 -35.01 25.24 8.29
C ASN A 3 -34.36 24.37 9.37
N TYR A 4 -33.17 23.84 9.09
CA TYR A 4 -32.29 23.26 10.11
C TYR A 4 -31.58 24.43 10.81
N GLN A 5 -32.10 24.85 11.96
CA GLN A 5 -31.36 25.70 12.89
C GLN A 5 -30.44 24.80 13.73
N SER A 6 -29.14 25.09 13.70
CA SER A 6 -28.16 24.47 14.59
C SER A 6 -28.43 24.91 16.03
N ILE A 7 -28.81 23.97 16.89
CA ILE A 7 -28.86 24.20 18.33
C ILE A 7 -27.43 24.03 18.85
N ASP A 8 -26.80 25.14 19.23
CA ASP A 8 -25.48 25.17 19.85
C ASP A 8 -25.64 24.88 21.36
N THR A 9 -25.30 23.67 21.78
CA THR A 9 -25.26 23.28 23.20
C THR A 9 -23.81 23.22 23.67
N ARG A 10 -23.18 24.37 23.94
CA ARG A 10 -21.95 24.42 24.73
C ARG A 10 -22.25 24.98 26.13
N PRO A 11 -21.90 24.28 27.22
CA PRO A 11 -21.87 24.87 28.55
C PRO A 11 -20.75 25.93 28.61
N ALA A 12 -21.01 27.05 29.27
CA ALA A 12 -20.00 28.10 29.48
C ALA A 12 -18.90 27.58 30.41
N GLY A 13 -17.64 27.57 29.94
CA GLY A 13 -16.47 27.24 30.77
C GLY A 13 -15.39 26.33 30.15
N MET A 14 -15.42 26.02 28.84
CA MET A 14 -14.34 25.25 28.19
C MET A 14 -13.19 26.17 27.75
N ALA A 15 -11.96 25.76 28.07
CA ALA A 15 -10.70 26.36 27.61
C ALA A 15 -10.67 26.53 26.08
N PRO A 16 -9.88 27.50 25.54
CA PRO A 16 -9.86 27.80 24.12
C PRO A 16 -9.58 26.56 23.25
N ASP A 17 -10.32 26.51 22.14
CA ASP A 17 -10.48 25.38 21.23
C ASP A 17 -9.12 24.86 20.70
N ALA A 18 -8.82 23.57 20.92
CA ALA A 18 -7.67 22.87 20.32
C ALA A 18 -7.83 22.63 18.80
N SER A 19 -8.56 23.52 18.11
CA SER A 19 -8.93 23.40 16.69
C SER A 19 -7.91 24.04 15.72
N GLU A 20 -6.83 24.62 16.24
CA GLU A 20 -5.78 25.28 15.43
C GLU A 20 -4.68 24.35 14.91
N SER A 21 -4.69 23.05 15.21
CA SER A 21 -3.55 22.15 14.91
C SER A 21 -3.82 21.00 13.94
N LEU A 22 -4.96 20.97 13.24
CA LEU A 22 -5.14 19.99 12.16
C LEU A 22 -4.29 20.41 10.94
N PRO A 23 -3.59 19.50 10.23
CA PRO A 23 -3.21 19.76 8.85
C PRO A 23 -4.51 19.94 8.07
N ARG A 24 -4.90 21.21 7.89
CA ARG A 24 -6.17 21.54 7.26
C ARG A 24 -6.06 21.12 5.81
N GLN A 25 -7.10 20.43 5.33
CA GLN A 25 -7.26 20.29 3.88
C GLN A 25 -7.17 21.69 3.27
N PRO A 26 -6.49 21.85 2.12
CA PRO A 26 -6.41 23.13 1.45
C PRO A 26 -7.79 23.75 1.28
N GLU A 27 -7.87 25.07 1.40
CA GLU A 27 -9.12 25.80 1.18
C GLU A 27 -9.60 25.58 -0.26
N LYS A 28 -10.91 25.33 -0.39
CA LYS A 28 -11.55 25.11 -1.68
C LYS A 28 -11.86 26.46 -2.29
N SER A 29 -11.46 26.71 -3.53
CA SER A 29 -11.92 27.89 -4.25
C SER A 29 -13.42 27.82 -4.53
N CYS A 30 -14.02 28.92 -5.00
CA CYS A 30 -15.40 28.93 -5.48
C CYS A 30 -15.58 27.93 -6.65
N THR A 31 -14.61 27.85 -7.56
CA THR A 31 -14.64 26.93 -8.71
C THR A 31 -14.55 25.46 -8.27
N ASP A 32 -13.67 25.14 -7.31
CA ASP A 32 -13.57 23.80 -6.74
C ASP A 32 -14.90 23.40 -6.06
N SER A 33 -15.48 24.31 -5.28
CA SER A 33 -16.71 24.08 -4.53
C SER A 33 -17.90 23.82 -5.46
N CYS A 34 -18.01 24.58 -6.55
CA CYS A 34 -19.03 24.38 -7.58
C CYS A 34 -18.87 23.01 -8.27
N ALA A 35 -17.66 22.69 -8.74
CA ALA A 35 -17.39 21.44 -9.43
C ALA A 35 -17.57 20.19 -8.54
N ILE A 36 -17.15 20.25 -7.28
CA ILE A 36 -17.40 19.19 -6.29
C ILE A 36 -18.91 19.03 -6.04
N SER A 37 -19.66 20.14 -5.98
CA SER A 37 -21.12 20.08 -5.82
C SER A 37 -21.79 19.44 -7.03
N CYS A 38 -21.36 19.77 -8.25
CA CYS A 38 -21.82 19.09 -9.46
C CYS A 38 -21.54 17.59 -9.41
N LEU A 39 -20.33 17.17 -9.01
CA LEU A 39 -20.00 15.74 -8.87
C LEU A 39 -20.89 15.04 -7.83
N LYS A 40 -21.16 15.69 -6.69
CA LYS A 40 -22.09 15.14 -5.68
C LYS A 40 -23.51 14.98 -6.23
N CYS A 41 -23.99 15.96 -7.00
CA CYS A 41 -25.29 15.87 -7.67
C CYS A 41 -25.32 14.72 -8.70
N THR A 42 -24.28 14.57 -9.51
CA THR A 42 -24.20 13.43 -10.44
C THR A 42 -24.18 12.10 -9.70
N ASP A 43 -23.48 12.01 -8.58
CA ASP A 43 -23.40 10.77 -7.79
C ASP A 43 -24.75 10.37 -7.18
N ALA A 44 -25.54 11.35 -6.76
CA ALA A 44 -26.88 11.13 -6.23
C ALA A 44 -27.89 10.75 -7.31
N CYS A 45 -27.84 11.40 -8.48
CA CYS A 45 -28.87 11.24 -9.52
C CYS A 45 -28.54 10.15 -10.54
N PHE A 46 -27.29 10.05 -10.98
CA PHE A 46 -26.87 9.11 -12.02
C PHE A 46 -25.39 8.72 -11.82
N PRO A 47 -25.10 7.64 -11.08
CA PRO A 47 -23.74 7.35 -10.66
C PRO A 47 -22.84 7.01 -11.85
N TRP A 48 -21.60 7.51 -11.79
CA TRP A 48 -20.61 7.45 -12.89
C TRP A 48 -20.42 6.07 -13.52
N TYR A 49 -20.52 4.99 -12.74
CA TYR A 49 -20.29 3.61 -13.22
C TYR A 49 -21.42 3.08 -14.12
N LYS A 50 -22.52 3.83 -14.24
CA LYS A 50 -23.64 3.54 -15.17
C LYS A 50 -23.57 4.36 -16.47
N TRP A 51 -22.59 5.26 -16.60
CA TRP A 51 -22.47 6.11 -17.78
C TRP A 51 -21.88 5.34 -18.97
N PRO A 52 -22.10 5.80 -20.22
CA PRO A 52 -21.33 5.32 -21.36
C PRO A 52 -19.82 5.46 -21.09
N CYS A 53 -19.04 4.49 -21.57
CA CYS A 53 -17.62 4.33 -21.20
C CYS A 53 -16.80 5.63 -21.31
N GLN A 54 -16.95 6.34 -22.43
CA GLN A 54 -16.20 7.57 -22.71
C GLN A 54 -16.56 8.71 -21.76
N CYS A 55 -17.84 8.82 -21.37
CA CYS A 55 -18.31 9.87 -20.48
C CYS A 55 -17.99 9.54 -19.00
N GLY A 56 -17.93 8.25 -18.64
CA GLY A 56 -17.61 7.80 -17.28
C GLY A 56 -16.16 8.10 -16.84
N LEU A 57 -15.24 8.36 -17.76
CA LEU A 57 -13.86 8.74 -17.46
C LEU A 57 -13.74 10.16 -16.88
N VAL A 58 -14.59 11.08 -17.34
CA VAL A 58 -14.57 12.49 -16.92
C VAL A 58 -14.78 12.64 -15.40
N PRO A 59 -15.85 12.08 -14.78
CA PRO A 59 -16.04 12.21 -13.34
C PRO A 59 -14.94 11.50 -12.53
N LEU A 60 -14.35 10.41 -13.05
CA LEU A 60 -13.20 9.77 -12.40
C LEU A 60 -11.97 10.68 -12.40
N TYR A 61 -11.64 11.28 -13.55
CA TYR A 61 -10.51 12.19 -13.68
C TYR A 61 -10.68 13.44 -12.81
N MET A 62 -11.87 14.04 -12.83
CA MET A 62 -12.20 15.20 -11.98
C MET A 62 -12.08 14.86 -10.49
N ARG A 63 -12.58 13.70 -10.06
CA ARG A 63 -12.39 13.24 -8.68
C ARG A 63 -10.92 13.06 -8.34
N ARG A 64 -10.12 12.47 -9.24
CA ARG A 64 -8.67 12.33 -9.02
C ARG A 64 -7.99 13.69 -8.81
N ILE A 65 -8.34 14.72 -9.59
CA ILE A 65 -7.83 16.08 -9.39
C ILE A 65 -8.17 16.58 -7.98
N PHE A 66 -9.42 16.45 -7.55
CA PHE A 66 -9.84 16.93 -6.23
C PHE A 66 -9.22 16.13 -5.09
N LEU A 67 -9.09 14.81 -5.23
CA LEU A 67 -8.40 13.97 -4.26
C LEU A 67 -6.91 14.34 -4.17
N ASN A 68 -6.22 14.57 -5.29
CA ASN A 68 -4.83 15.01 -5.26
C ASN A 68 -4.67 16.38 -4.58
N LYS A 69 -5.62 17.30 -4.83
CA LYS A 69 -5.59 18.65 -4.25
C LYS A 69 -5.92 18.67 -2.76
N PHE A 70 -6.85 17.84 -2.29
CA PHE A 70 -7.44 17.96 -0.94
C PHE A 70 -7.19 16.77 -0.01
N ASN A 71 -6.63 15.67 -0.54
CA ASN A 71 -6.46 14.41 0.18
C ASN A 71 -5.03 13.85 0.06
N LEU A 72 -4.04 14.70 -0.20
CA LEU A 72 -2.62 14.37 0.00
C LEU A 72 -2.11 15.23 1.16
N LEU A 73 -2.14 14.67 2.37
CA LEU A 73 -1.76 15.36 3.59
C LEU A 73 -0.40 14.82 4.06
N PRO A 74 0.65 15.65 4.04
CA PRO A 74 1.96 15.25 4.53
C PRO A 74 1.92 14.99 6.04
N VAL A 75 2.85 14.16 6.50
CA VAL A 75 3.05 13.86 7.93
C VAL A 75 4.52 14.04 8.23
N ASP A 76 4.85 15.17 8.85
CA ASP A 76 6.22 15.47 9.23
C ASP A 76 6.45 15.04 10.69
N GLU A 77 7.41 14.14 10.88
CA GLU A 77 7.82 13.72 12.22
C GLU A 77 8.63 14.81 12.92
N VAL A 78 8.49 14.92 14.25
CA VAL A 78 9.33 15.81 15.06
C VAL A 78 10.79 15.35 15.02
N ASN A 79 11.00 14.03 15.01
CA ASN A 79 12.33 13.40 14.95
C ASN A 79 12.33 12.35 13.83
N PRO A 80 12.48 12.77 12.56
CA PRO A 80 12.49 11.83 11.43
C PRO A 80 13.71 10.89 11.49
N PRO A 81 13.65 9.72 10.83
CA PRO A 81 14.81 8.87 10.63
C PRO A 81 15.99 9.61 9.98
N VAL A 82 17.20 9.15 10.25
CA VAL A 82 18.38 9.66 9.54
C VAL A 82 18.39 9.04 8.15
N VAL A 83 18.34 9.88 7.13
CA VAL A 83 18.49 9.46 5.74
C VAL A 83 19.87 8.80 5.57
N PRO A 84 19.94 7.56 5.06
CA PRO A 84 21.21 6.89 4.77
C PRO A 84 22.05 7.73 3.81
N PRO A 85 23.39 7.68 3.86
CA PRO A 85 24.22 8.40 2.90
C PRO A 85 23.93 7.96 1.46
N PRO A 86 24.18 8.82 0.45
CA PRO A 86 23.94 8.46 -0.94
C PRO A 86 24.84 7.29 -1.35
N PRO A 87 24.41 6.45 -2.31
CA PRO A 87 25.24 5.39 -2.86
C PRO A 87 26.60 5.88 -3.36
N ALA A 88 27.59 4.99 -3.40
CA ALA A 88 28.90 5.28 -3.98
C ALA A 88 28.74 5.78 -5.43
N GLY A 89 29.14 7.03 -5.68
CA GLY A 89 28.87 7.75 -6.93
C GLY A 89 28.01 9.02 -6.76
N GLY A 90 27.37 9.19 -5.60
CA GLY A 90 26.55 10.37 -5.29
C GLY A 90 25.19 10.35 -6.00
N VAL A 91 24.59 11.54 -6.11
CA VAL A 91 23.33 11.79 -6.80
C VAL A 91 23.66 12.40 -8.18
N PRO A 92 22.96 12.03 -9.27
CA PRO A 92 21.76 11.19 -9.36
C PRO A 92 22.00 9.67 -9.32
N VAL A 93 21.06 8.96 -8.70
CA VAL A 93 21.04 7.49 -8.62
C VAL A 93 20.20 6.94 -9.79
N TYR A 94 20.81 6.15 -10.67
CA TYR A 94 20.14 5.57 -11.85
C TYR A 94 19.62 4.13 -11.64
N HIS A 95 19.38 3.74 -10.40
CA HIS A 95 18.84 2.44 -10.02
C HIS A 95 17.95 2.59 -8.79
N ARG A 96 17.15 1.56 -8.48
CA ARG A 96 16.39 1.53 -7.22
C ARG A 96 17.31 1.14 -6.08
N THR A 97 17.52 2.05 -5.13
CA THR A 97 18.21 1.73 -3.87
C THR A 97 17.39 0.70 -3.09
N VAL A 98 18.03 -0.16 -2.31
CA VAL A 98 17.30 -1.18 -1.53
C VAL A 98 16.41 -0.56 -0.46
N THR A 99 16.84 0.56 0.12
CA THR A 99 16.11 1.25 1.18
C THR A 99 15.06 2.23 0.63
N GLY A 100 14.91 2.36 -0.70
CA GLY A 100 13.95 3.26 -1.34
C GLY A 100 14.31 4.76 -1.31
N HIS A 101 15.41 5.13 -0.65
CA HIS A 101 15.89 6.52 -0.57
C HIS A 101 16.48 6.99 -1.91
N TYR A 102 16.56 8.31 -2.10
CA TYR A 102 17.13 8.96 -3.30
C TYR A 102 16.36 8.71 -4.62
N ASN A 103 15.09 8.32 -4.53
CA ASN A 103 14.21 8.25 -5.69
C ASN A 103 13.71 9.65 -6.09
N GLU A 104 13.23 10.42 -5.11
CA GLU A 104 12.98 11.86 -5.24
C GLU A 104 14.26 12.63 -4.88
N LEU A 105 14.72 13.49 -5.79
CA LEU A 105 16.03 14.14 -5.65
C LEU A 105 15.98 15.31 -4.66
N ASP A 106 14.86 16.03 -4.63
CA ASP A 106 14.65 17.17 -3.73
C ASP A 106 14.26 16.71 -2.31
N CYS A 107 13.80 15.46 -2.17
CA CYS A 107 13.45 14.85 -0.90
C CYS A 107 13.99 13.41 -0.84
N PRO A 108 15.30 13.22 -0.53
CA PRO A 108 15.93 11.90 -0.52
C PRO A 108 15.27 10.87 0.41
N ALA A 109 14.54 11.32 1.43
CA ALA A 109 13.75 10.48 2.33
C ALA A 109 12.47 9.92 1.69
N ALA A 110 11.92 10.57 0.67
CA ALA A 110 10.58 10.24 0.17
C ALA A 110 10.47 8.76 -0.24
N GLY A 111 9.52 8.07 0.38
CA GLY A 111 9.24 6.66 0.11
C GLY A 111 10.31 5.66 0.57
N GLY A 112 11.30 6.13 1.33
CA GLY A 112 12.30 5.28 1.97
C GLY A 112 11.69 4.38 3.05
N ALA A 113 12.38 3.27 3.33
CA ALA A 113 12.02 2.38 4.44
C ALA A 113 12.18 3.11 5.79
N ASN A 114 11.24 2.85 6.70
CA ASN A 114 11.06 3.48 8.02
C ASN A 114 10.59 4.94 8.00
N GLU A 115 10.19 5.46 6.86
CA GLU A 115 9.64 6.81 6.76
C GLU A 115 8.15 6.85 7.15
N ALA A 116 7.66 8.05 7.47
CA ALA A 116 6.30 8.25 7.93
C ALA A 116 5.27 7.98 6.81
N LEU A 117 4.18 7.31 7.17
CA LEU A 117 3.00 7.17 6.31
C LEU A 117 2.24 8.50 6.25
N GLY A 118 2.06 9.00 5.02
CA GLY A 118 1.17 10.13 4.73
C GLY A 118 -0.29 9.83 5.04
N ARG A 119 -1.16 10.83 4.90
CA ARG A 119 -2.59 10.69 5.16
C ARG A 119 -3.43 11.18 3.99
N ASN A 120 -4.59 10.55 3.78
CA ASN A 120 -5.60 11.05 2.85
C ASN A 120 -6.76 11.78 3.53
N CYS A 121 -6.91 11.58 4.83
CA CYS A 121 -7.90 12.25 5.67
C CYS A 121 -7.19 12.83 6.91
N PRO A 122 -7.68 13.93 7.50
CA PRO A 122 -7.11 14.48 8.72
C PRO A 122 -6.98 13.40 9.81
N GLY A 123 -5.87 13.48 10.56
CA GLY A 123 -5.65 12.59 11.70
C GLY A 123 -6.65 12.83 12.83
N TYR A 124 -6.77 11.84 13.71
CA TYR A 124 -7.46 12.03 14.98
C TYR A 124 -6.53 12.71 15.98
N ALA A 125 -7.07 13.65 16.77
CA ALA A 125 -6.35 14.24 17.88
C ALA A 125 -5.90 13.13 18.86
N PRO A 126 -4.71 13.24 19.48
CA PRO A 126 -4.24 12.28 20.48
C PRO A 126 -5.29 12.06 21.58
N GLY A 127 -5.54 10.80 21.94
CA GLY A 127 -6.51 10.43 22.97
C GLY A 127 -7.99 10.57 22.58
N SER A 128 -8.32 11.12 21.40
CA SER A 128 -9.73 11.24 20.95
C SER A 128 -10.33 9.93 20.43
N ARG A 129 -9.50 8.91 20.19
CA ARG A 129 -9.95 7.61 19.68
C ARG A 129 -10.71 6.86 20.76
N ARG A 130 -11.93 6.43 20.42
CA ARG A 130 -12.70 5.49 21.24
C ARG A 130 -12.24 4.08 20.95
N GLU A 131 -11.11 3.70 21.53
CA GLU A 131 -10.60 2.33 21.43
C GLU A 131 -11.60 1.35 22.07
N ASN A 132 -11.78 0.20 21.44
CA ASN A 132 -12.64 -0.90 21.90
C ASN A 132 -14.14 -0.56 22.06
N ILE A 133 -14.64 0.47 21.36
CA ILE A 133 -16.07 0.82 21.34
C ILE A 133 -16.58 0.89 19.88
N PRO A 134 -17.43 -0.04 19.44
CA PRO A 134 -17.86 -1.26 20.14
C PRO A 134 -16.71 -2.26 20.34
N ASP A 135 -16.93 -3.26 21.21
CA ASP A 135 -15.96 -4.32 21.47
C ASP A 135 -15.49 -5.00 20.16
N PRO A 136 -14.18 -5.06 19.87
CA PRO A 136 -13.67 -5.65 18.64
C PRO A 136 -14.02 -7.13 18.48
N PHE A 137 -14.13 -7.90 19.58
CA PHE A 137 -14.56 -9.29 19.52
C PHE A 137 -16.03 -9.41 19.10
N LEU A 138 -16.88 -8.48 19.57
CA LEU A 138 -18.28 -8.41 19.14
C LEU A 138 -18.36 -8.15 17.64
N VAL A 139 -17.60 -7.17 17.13
CA VAL A 139 -17.55 -6.84 15.71
C VAL A 139 -17.08 -8.06 14.89
N ALA A 140 -15.99 -8.69 15.31
CA ALA A 140 -15.44 -9.86 14.63
C ALA A 140 -16.47 -11.00 14.52
N GLN A 141 -17.15 -11.35 15.62
CA GLN A 141 -18.13 -12.45 15.64
C GLN A 141 -19.43 -12.12 14.91
N LYS A 142 -19.91 -10.88 15.04
CA LYS A 142 -21.22 -10.51 14.49
C LYS A 142 -21.14 -10.16 13.01
N LEU A 143 -20.04 -9.56 12.55
CA LEU A 143 -19.96 -8.96 11.21
C LEU A 143 -18.89 -9.56 10.29
N LEU A 144 -17.82 -10.16 10.83
CA LEU A 144 -16.69 -10.63 10.01
C LEU A 144 -16.57 -12.15 9.92
N ALA A 145 -16.93 -12.87 10.99
CA ALA A 145 -16.86 -14.32 11.05
C ALA A 145 -17.63 -14.92 9.88
N ARG A 146 -16.93 -15.72 9.07
CA ARG A 146 -17.49 -16.37 7.88
C ARG A 146 -18.62 -17.31 8.29
N ARG A 147 -19.82 -17.07 7.75
CA ARG A 147 -21.01 -17.88 8.03
C ARG A 147 -21.40 -18.72 6.82
N PRO A 148 -21.95 -19.92 7.05
CA PRO A 148 -22.54 -20.71 5.97
C PRO A 148 -23.67 -19.90 5.32
N SER A 149 -23.73 -19.91 3.99
CA SER A 149 -24.75 -19.17 3.26
C SER A 149 -25.08 -19.81 1.90
N GLY A 150 -26.24 -19.45 1.33
CA GLY A 150 -26.77 -20.10 0.12
C GLY A 150 -27.46 -21.45 0.40
N PRO A 151 -28.02 -22.10 -0.64
CA PRO A 151 -28.80 -23.34 -0.50
C PRO A 151 -28.02 -24.49 0.15
N ASN A 152 -26.71 -24.58 -0.15
CA ASN A 152 -25.83 -25.65 0.33
C ASN A 152 -25.11 -25.32 1.64
N LYS A 153 -25.36 -24.16 2.24
CA LYS A 153 -24.68 -23.69 3.47
C LYS A 153 -23.16 -23.66 3.33
N ASP A 154 -22.65 -23.26 2.17
CA ASP A 154 -21.21 -23.15 1.93
C ASP A 154 -20.61 -21.98 2.73
N PHE A 155 -19.41 -22.19 3.28
CA PHE A 155 -18.66 -21.14 3.97
C PHE A 155 -17.96 -20.20 2.98
N PHE A 156 -17.60 -20.70 1.80
CA PHE A 156 -16.90 -19.92 0.77
C PHE A 156 -17.78 -19.76 -0.45
N LYS A 157 -17.94 -18.51 -0.91
CA LYS A 157 -18.54 -18.22 -2.21
C LYS A 157 -17.44 -17.85 -3.19
N PRO A 158 -17.22 -18.64 -4.25
CA PRO A 158 -16.24 -18.28 -5.27
C PRO A 158 -16.68 -17.00 -5.99
N ALA A 159 -15.72 -16.21 -6.49
CA ALA A 159 -15.97 -15.04 -7.33
C ALA A 159 -16.34 -15.43 -8.79
N GLY A 160 -16.89 -16.64 -8.99
CA GLY A 160 -17.10 -17.22 -10.30
C GLY A 160 -15.80 -17.32 -11.10
N ALA A 161 -15.87 -16.98 -12.38
CA ALA A 161 -14.71 -16.94 -13.28
C ALA A 161 -13.92 -15.61 -13.21
N GLN A 162 -14.33 -14.65 -12.36
CA GLN A 162 -13.74 -13.30 -12.38
C GLN A 162 -12.40 -13.21 -11.64
N LEU A 163 -12.30 -13.77 -10.43
CA LEU A 163 -11.09 -13.70 -9.60
C LEU A 163 -10.75 -15.09 -9.05
N ASN A 164 -9.55 -15.56 -9.37
CA ASN A 164 -9.00 -16.79 -8.83
C ASN A 164 -8.16 -16.53 -7.57
N VAL A 165 -7.64 -17.60 -6.98
CA VAL A 165 -6.82 -17.53 -5.76
C VAL A 165 -5.44 -16.90 -6.01
N LEU A 166 -4.92 -16.95 -7.25
CA LEU A 166 -3.67 -16.25 -7.61
C LEU A 166 -3.84 -14.73 -7.51
N ALA A 167 -5.01 -14.19 -7.87
CA ALA A 167 -5.30 -12.77 -7.69
C ALA A 167 -5.31 -12.36 -6.20
N ALA A 168 -5.68 -13.28 -5.29
CA ALA A 168 -5.60 -13.05 -3.84
C ALA A 168 -4.15 -13.09 -3.33
N ALA A 169 -3.33 -14.02 -3.85
CA ALA A 169 -1.89 -14.06 -3.56
C ALA A 169 -1.19 -12.79 -4.07
N TRP A 170 -1.54 -12.34 -5.28
CA TRP A 170 -0.97 -11.15 -5.91
C TRP A 170 -1.11 -9.92 -5.03
N ILE A 171 -2.33 -9.62 -4.57
CA ILE A 171 -2.54 -8.41 -3.77
C ILE A 171 -1.83 -8.47 -2.41
N GLN A 172 -1.66 -9.66 -1.83
CA GLN A 172 -0.83 -9.79 -0.63
C GLN A 172 0.66 -9.57 -0.94
N ALA A 173 1.17 -10.09 -2.07
CA ALA A 173 2.54 -9.82 -2.50
C ALA A 173 2.79 -8.32 -2.71
N MET A 174 1.80 -7.58 -3.24
CA MET A 174 1.88 -6.12 -3.34
C MET A 174 1.88 -5.45 -1.97
N VAL A 175 1.10 -5.94 -1.00
CA VAL A 175 1.18 -5.43 0.39
C VAL A 175 2.57 -5.67 0.99
N HIS A 176 3.19 -6.81 0.69
CA HIS A 176 4.59 -7.10 1.06
C HIS A 176 5.59 -6.18 0.37
N ASP A 177 5.23 -5.57 -0.76
CA ASP A 177 6.01 -4.56 -1.46
C ASP A 177 5.84 -3.17 -0.83
N TRP A 178 4.61 -2.83 -0.42
CA TRP A 178 4.23 -1.43 -0.18
C TRP A 178 4.20 -1.00 1.28
N VAL A 179 3.65 -1.83 2.17
CA VAL A 179 3.23 -1.31 3.49
C VAL A 179 3.17 -2.37 4.59
N ASP A 180 3.87 -2.08 5.68
CA ASP A 180 3.66 -2.65 7.02
C ASP A 180 3.65 -1.48 8.03
N HIS A 181 3.45 -1.76 9.32
CA HIS A 181 3.62 -0.77 10.38
C HIS A 181 4.70 -1.22 11.35
N THR A 182 5.53 -0.27 11.78
CA THR A 182 6.45 -0.52 12.91
C THR A 182 5.64 -0.87 14.16
N GLU A 183 6.24 -1.69 15.01
CA GLU A 183 5.60 -2.23 16.21
C GLU A 183 6.29 -1.68 17.47
N ALA A 184 5.52 -1.44 18.52
CA ALA A 184 5.97 -1.00 19.83
C ALA A 184 5.67 -2.08 20.89
N ASP A 185 5.52 -1.66 22.15
CA ASP A 185 5.32 -2.58 23.27
C ASP A 185 4.07 -3.45 23.11
N PRO A 186 4.15 -4.71 23.58
CA PRO A 186 3.02 -5.62 23.55
C PRO A 186 1.86 -5.12 24.43
N THR A 187 0.67 -5.46 24.01
CA THR A 187 -0.59 -5.24 24.73
C THR A 187 -1.48 -6.48 24.59
N GLU A 188 -2.62 -6.50 25.28
CA GLU A 188 -3.54 -7.64 25.31
C GLU A 188 -4.97 -7.15 25.07
N LEU A 189 -5.70 -7.84 24.19
CA LEU A 189 -7.14 -7.68 24.07
C LEU A 189 -7.83 -8.90 24.69
N SER A 190 -8.79 -8.65 25.58
CA SER A 190 -9.58 -9.67 26.28
C SER A 190 -11.07 -9.45 26.04
N GLY A 191 -11.90 -10.46 26.32
CA GLY A 191 -13.36 -10.38 26.19
C GLY A 191 -13.96 -11.32 25.14
N GLY A 192 -13.13 -12.11 24.45
CA GLY A 192 -13.59 -13.02 23.39
C GLY A 192 -14.58 -14.08 23.88
N ALA A 193 -14.46 -14.52 25.14
CA ALA A 193 -15.35 -15.50 25.75
C ALA A 193 -16.82 -15.04 25.74
N ALA A 194 -17.08 -13.75 25.97
CA ALA A 194 -18.42 -13.18 25.99
C ALA A 194 -19.14 -13.28 24.64
N HIS A 195 -18.39 -13.44 23.54
CA HIS A 195 -18.91 -13.50 22.17
C HIS A 195 -18.75 -14.87 21.52
N GLY A 196 -18.24 -15.88 22.25
CA GLY A 196 -17.97 -17.22 21.70
C GLY A 196 -16.80 -17.25 20.73
N CYS A 197 -15.81 -16.37 20.90
CA CYS A 197 -14.63 -16.34 20.04
C CYS A 197 -13.73 -17.57 20.23
N PRO A 198 -13.01 -18.03 19.18
CA PRO A 198 -12.02 -19.10 19.30
C PRO A 198 -10.91 -18.80 20.32
N MET A 199 -10.57 -17.53 20.49
CA MET A 199 -9.63 -17.05 21.52
C MET A 199 -10.36 -16.14 22.50
N ASN A 200 -10.21 -16.42 23.80
CA ASN A 200 -10.77 -15.59 24.87
C ASN A 200 -10.02 -14.25 25.02
N LYS A 201 -8.72 -14.28 24.72
CA LYS A 201 -7.80 -13.15 24.73
C LYS A 201 -6.59 -13.45 23.87
N PHE A 202 -5.91 -12.43 23.38
CA PHE A 202 -4.65 -12.57 22.66
C PHE A 202 -3.75 -11.34 22.88
N LYS A 203 -2.44 -11.56 22.79
CA LYS A 203 -1.42 -10.50 22.85
C LYS A 203 -1.00 -10.09 21.45
N PHE A 204 -0.72 -8.82 21.27
CA PHE A 204 -0.23 -8.24 20.02
C PHE A 204 0.61 -7.00 20.35
N LYS A 205 1.42 -6.52 19.40
CA LYS A 205 2.19 -5.29 19.60
C LYS A 205 1.37 -4.07 19.18
N LYS A 206 1.49 -2.98 19.94
CA LYS A 206 0.92 -1.69 19.53
C LYS A 206 1.62 -1.19 18.27
N THR A 207 0.94 -0.39 17.47
CA THR A 207 1.57 0.33 16.36
C THR A 207 2.58 1.34 16.93
N GLY A 208 3.78 1.39 16.35
CA GLY A 208 4.84 2.33 16.69
C GLY A 208 4.46 3.76 16.33
N ALA A 209 3.99 4.51 17.33
CA ALA A 209 3.62 5.90 17.17
C ALA A 209 4.81 6.83 17.45
N THR A 210 5.00 7.83 16.60
CA THR A 210 5.96 8.92 16.80
C THR A 210 5.24 10.27 16.84
N ALA A 211 5.87 11.28 17.43
CA ALA A 211 5.33 12.63 17.45
C ALA A 211 5.44 13.27 16.06
N SER A 212 4.38 13.96 15.61
CA SER A 212 4.40 14.78 14.40
C SER A 212 4.24 16.27 14.71
N THR A 213 4.68 17.12 13.78
CA THR A 213 4.63 18.59 13.91
C THR A 213 3.21 19.15 14.00
N ASN A 214 2.21 18.42 13.50
CA ASN A 214 0.80 18.83 13.47
C ASN A 214 -0.02 18.24 14.64
N ASN A 215 0.60 18.09 15.82
CA ASN A 215 -0.03 17.60 17.06
C ASN A 215 -0.80 16.26 16.91
N HIS A 216 -0.38 15.42 15.96
CA HIS A 216 -0.91 14.09 15.71
C HIS A 216 0.16 13.02 15.88
N GLN A 217 -0.26 11.76 15.93
CA GLN A 217 0.67 10.64 15.82
C GLN A 217 1.03 10.37 14.35
N ALA A 218 2.33 10.22 14.09
CA ALA A 218 2.88 9.63 12.88
C ALA A 218 3.12 8.12 13.12
N TYR A 219 3.12 7.37 12.03
CA TYR A 219 3.39 5.93 12.04
C TYR A 219 4.32 5.62 10.89
N ARG A 220 5.36 4.83 11.16
CA ARG A 220 6.39 4.48 10.19
C ARG A 220 6.06 3.18 9.48
N ASN A 221 6.46 3.10 8.22
CA ASN A 221 6.40 1.87 7.44
C ASN A 221 7.81 1.29 7.31
N PRO A 222 8.08 0.08 7.81
CA PRO A 222 9.41 -0.52 7.71
C PRO A 222 9.74 -1.01 6.29
N ARG A 223 8.76 -1.04 5.37
CA ARG A 223 8.96 -1.34 3.94
C ARG A 223 9.23 -0.07 3.15
N THR A 224 9.86 -0.19 1.99
CA THR A 224 9.89 0.89 1.01
C THR A 224 8.47 1.20 0.51
N HIS A 225 8.15 2.47 0.27
CA HIS A 225 6.81 2.85 -0.21
C HIS A 225 6.70 2.75 -1.74
N TRP A 226 7.84 2.73 -2.41
CA TRP A 226 7.93 2.68 -3.86
C TRP A 226 7.47 1.33 -4.38
N TRP A 227 7.03 1.32 -5.64
CA TRP A 227 6.80 0.07 -6.35
C TRP A 227 8.13 -0.49 -6.87
N ASP A 228 8.87 -1.15 -5.99
CA ASP A 228 10.24 -1.60 -6.23
C ASP A 228 10.45 -3.10 -6.05
N VAL A 229 9.37 -3.85 -5.80
CA VAL A 229 9.33 -5.32 -5.65
C VAL A 229 10.18 -5.76 -4.46
N SER A 230 10.13 -4.99 -3.36
CA SER A 230 10.80 -5.29 -2.10
C SER A 230 10.35 -6.61 -1.48
N PHE A 231 9.19 -7.16 -1.86
CA PHE A 231 8.80 -8.52 -1.47
C PHE A 231 9.75 -9.62 -1.99
N VAL A 232 10.54 -9.31 -3.04
CA VAL A 232 11.66 -10.13 -3.56
C VAL A 232 13.00 -9.59 -3.08
N TYR A 233 13.25 -8.28 -3.20
CA TYR A 233 14.59 -7.70 -3.01
C TYR A 233 14.90 -7.24 -1.58
N GLY A 234 13.90 -7.13 -0.70
CA GLY A 234 14.02 -6.58 0.63
C GLY A 234 13.96 -5.05 0.66
N SER A 235 13.88 -4.50 1.88
CA SER A 235 13.87 -3.06 2.17
C SER A 235 15.14 -2.59 2.91
N ASP A 236 16.14 -3.47 3.02
CA ASP A 236 17.42 -3.22 3.70
C ASP A 236 18.55 -4.03 3.06
N GLU A 237 19.79 -3.55 3.24
CA GLU A 237 20.99 -4.12 2.62
C GLU A 237 21.30 -5.55 3.09
N ASP A 238 21.00 -5.89 4.35
CA ASP A 238 21.30 -7.21 4.89
C ASP A 238 20.33 -8.27 4.34
N THR A 239 19.06 -7.91 4.16
CA THR A 239 18.08 -8.76 3.48
C THR A 239 18.44 -8.93 2.01
N LEU A 240 18.77 -7.85 1.28
CA LEU A 240 19.19 -7.97 -0.11
C LEU A 240 20.44 -8.86 -0.25
N ARG A 241 21.47 -8.64 0.59
CA ARG A 241 22.70 -9.43 0.57
C ARG A 241 22.43 -10.93 0.73
N ARG A 242 21.46 -11.33 1.56
CA ARG A 242 21.09 -12.74 1.76
C ARG A 242 20.33 -13.36 0.58
N THR A 243 19.77 -12.55 -0.30
CA THR A 243 19.01 -13.01 -1.48
C THR A 243 19.82 -12.93 -2.78
N ARG A 244 20.95 -12.23 -2.79
CA ARG A 244 21.86 -12.15 -3.94
C ARG A 244 22.76 -13.38 -4.04
N THR A 245 23.02 -13.81 -5.28
CA THR A 245 24.07 -14.81 -5.58
C THR A 245 25.46 -14.17 -5.73
N PHE A 246 25.49 -12.87 -6.06
CA PHE A 246 26.69 -12.12 -6.49
C PHE A 246 27.38 -12.69 -7.74
N GLU A 247 26.62 -13.43 -8.56
CA GLU A 247 27.06 -13.98 -9.82
C GLU A 247 26.07 -13.65 -10.93
N GLY A 248 26.54 -13.04 -12.03
CA GLY A 248 25.72 -12.71 -13.19
C GLY A 248 24.54 -11.77 -12.92
N GLY A 249 24.57 -11.00 -11.83
CA GLY A 249 23.48 -10.14 -11.39
C GLY A 249 22.29 -10.89 -10.78
N LYS A 250 22.41 -12.19 -10.51
CA LYS A 250 21.28 -13.07 -10.14
C LYS A 250 20.94 -13.02 -8.65
N ILE A 251 19.71 -13.43 -8.36
CA ILE A 251 19.19 -13.69 -7.01
C ILE A 251 18.87 -15.17 -6.83
N LEU A 252 18.73 -15.57 -5.57
CA LEU A 252 18.28 -16.91 -5.20
C LEU A 252 16.85 -17.12 -5.73
N ALA A 253 16.73 -18.11 -6.60
CA ALA A 253 15.48 -18.63 -7.13
C ALA A 253 15.64 -20.15 -7.03
N GLY A 254 15.02 -20.78 -6.03
CA GLY A 254 15.30 -22.18 -5.73
C GLY A 254 15.02 -23.10 -6.93
N SER A 255 15.63 -24.28 -6.93
CA SER A 255 15.81 -25.11 -8.13
C SER A 255 14.54 -25.67 -8.76
N ASP A 256 13.42 -25.72 -8.03
CA ASP A 256 12.16 -26.38 -8.44
C ASP A 256 10.94 -25.44 -8.45
N GLY A 257 11.15 -24.13 -8.63
CA GLY A 257 10.05 -23.14 -8.59
C GLY A 257 9.51 -22.86 -7.18
N VAL A 258 10.30 -23.20 -6.17
CA VAL A 258 10.08 -22.87 -4.76
C VAL A 258 11.29 -22.07 -4.27
N MET A 259 11.06 -21.07 -3.41
CA MET A 259 12.16 -20.29 -2.84
C MET A 259 13.04 -21.14 -1.93
N ASP A 260 14.35 -20.87 -1.94
CA ASP A 260 15.28 -21.46 -0.98
C ASP A 260 14.96 -21.03 0.46
N HIS A 261 15.52 -21.75 1.41
CA HIS A 261 15.42 -21.42 2.83
C HIS A 261 16.76 -20.89 3.36
N THR A 262 16.69 -19.88 4.24
CA THR A 262 17.85 -19.45 5.04
C THR A 262 18.23 -20.56 6.03
N PRO A 263 19.44 -20.54 6.62
CA PRO A 263 19.84 -21.52 7.64
C PRO A 263 18.87 -21.62 8.83
N GLU A 264 18.14 -20.54 9.12
CA GLU A 264 17.11 -20.46 10.18
C GLU A 264 15.76 -21.06 9.75
N GLY A 265 15.64 -21.57 8.53
CA GLY A 265 14.43 -22.20 7.97
C GLY A 265 13.43 -21.22 7.35
N ASN A 266 13.73 -19.91 7.31
CA ASN A 266 12.86 -18.92 6.69
C ASN A 266 12.99 -18.93 5.17
N ILE A 267 11.95 -18.54 4.45
CA ILE A 267 12.02 -18.36 3.00
C ILE A 267 13.02 -17.23 2.68
N ALA A 268 14.01 -17.52 1.82
CA ALA A 268 15.05 -16.60 1.37
C ALA A 268 14.52 -15.61 0.33
N SER A 269 13.57 -14.75 0.74
CA SER A 269 12.99 -13.67 -0.07
C SER A 269 13.06 -12.34 0.67
N GLY A 270 12.77 -11.25 -0.03
CA GLY A 270 12.78 -9.90 0.51
C GLY A 270 11.82 -9.68 1.70
N ASP A 271 10.58 -10.18 1.63
CA ASP A 271 9.65 -10.13 2.76
C ASP A 271 8.74 -11.36 2.83
N ASN A 272 8.84 -12.13 3.92
CA ASN A 272 8.01 -13.31 4.17
C ASN A 272 7.12 -13.19 5.43
N LYS A 273 6.98 -11.98 6.00
CA LYS A 273 6.25 -11.76 7.26
C LYS A 273 4.76 -12.05 7.07
N ASN A 274 4.18 -12.93 7.90
CA ASN A 274 2.76 -13.32 7.85
C ASN A 274 2.30 -13.83 6.46
N SER A 275 3.19 -14.54 5.75
CA SER A 275 2.96 -15.03 4.40
C SER A 275 2.25 -16.40 4.33
N TRP A 276 2.00 -16.88 3.12
CA TRP A 276 1.49 -18.23 2.82
C TRP A 276 1.96 -18.66 1.42
N VAL A 277 1.75 -19.94 1.09
CA VAL A 277 2.29 -20.56 -0.14
C VAL A 277 1.98 -19.80 -1.43
N GLY A 278 0.81 -19.14 -1.54
CA GLY A 278 0.46 -18.37 -2.73
C GLY A 278 1.42 -17.20 -3.00
N VAL A 279 1.86 -16.50 -1.95
CA VAL A 279 2.85 -15.41 -2.07
C VAL A 279 4.25 -15.97 -2.35
N SER A 280 4.61 -17.10 -1.73
CA SER A 280 5.89 -17.78 -1.96
C SER A 280 6.08 -18.23 -3.41
N LEU A 281 5.00 -18.65 -4.08
CA LEU A 281 5.03 -18.97 -5.51
C LEU A 281 5.28 -17.73 -6.38
N LEU A 282 4.71 -16.58 -6.01
CA LEU A 282 4.98 -15.31 -6.71
C LEU A 282 6.41 -14.82 -6.48
N GLN A 283 6.94 -15.01 -5.27
CA GLN A 283 8.35 -14.73 -4.97
C GLN A 283 9.26 -15.56 -5.86
N ALA A 284 9.04 -16.88 -5.92
CA ALA A 284 9.81 -17.75 -6.80
C ALA A 284 9.70 -17.34 -8.28
N LEU A 285 8.47 -17.08 -8.76
CA LEU A 285 8.22 -16.65 -10.13
C LEU A 285 8.99 -15.38 -10.48
N PHE A 286 8.93 -14.34 -9.65
CA PHE A 286 9.61 -13.08 -9.93
C PHE A 286 11.11 -13.13 -9.69
N SER A 287 11.61 -14.05 -8.86
CA SER A 287 13.04 -14.36 -8.79
C SER A 287 13.55 -15.05 -10.05
N MET A 288 12.77 -15.98 -10.61
CA MET A 288 13.09 -16.61 -11.89
C MET A 288 13.04 -15.60 -13.04
N GLU A 289 12.02 -14.74 -13.07
CA GLU A 289 11.90 -13.65 -14.07
C GLU A 289 13.10 -12.69 -13.99
N HIS A 290 13.51 -12.31 -12.78
CA HIS A 290 14.73 -11.52 -12.58
C HIS A 290 15.95 -12.20 -13.21
N ASN A 291 16.16 -13.49 -12.91
CA ASN A 291 17.32 -14.22 -13.40
C ASN A 291 17.28 -14.38 -14.93
N SER A 292 16.10 -14.56 -15.52
CA SER A 292 15.93 -14.58 -16.98
C SER A 292 16.31 -13.24 -17.62
N ILE A 293 15.86 -12.13 -17.04
CA ILE A 293 16.22 -10.78 -17.52
C ILE A 293 17.72 -10.51 -17.32
N ALA A 294 18.30 -10.95 -16.20
CA ALA A 294 19.73 -10.84 -15.95
C ALA A 294 20.57 -11.59 -17.01
N ASP A 295 20.15 -12.80 -17.40
CA ASP A 295 20.80 -13.58 -18.46
C ASP A 295 20.74 -12.85 -19.82
N GLU A 296 19.59 -12.27 -20.18
CA GLU A 296 19.45 -11.47 -21.40
C GLU A 296 20.34 -10.22 -21.39
N ILE A 297 20.40 -9.50 -20.26
CA ILE A 297 21.26 -8.33 -20.10
C ILE A 297 22.73 -8.71 -20.18
N ALA A 298 23.15 -9.80 -19.53
CA ALA A 298 24.54 -10.28 -19.57
C ALA A 298 24.95 -10.64 -21.01
N ALA A 299 24.06 -11.27 -21.78
CA ALA A 299 24.30 -11.60 -23.18
C ALA A 299 24.42 -10.35 -24.06
N ALA A 300 23.58 -9.34 -23.83
CA ALA A 300 23.59 -8.08 -24.58
C ALA A 300 24.74 -7.13 -24.16
N HIS A 301 25.22 -7.24 -22.91
CA HIS A 301 26.25 -6.39 -22.33
C HIS A 301 27.36 -7.23 -21.66
N PRO A 302 28.22 -7.94 -22.42
CA PRO A 302 29.19 -8.89 -21.86
C PRO A 302 30.26 -8.29 -20.94
N THR A 303 30.44 -6.97 -20.96
CA THR A 303 31.43 -6.26 -20.13
C THR A 303 30.85 -5.73 -18.82
N TRP A 304 29.54 -5.84 -18.61
CA TRP A 304 28.90 -5.36 -17.38
C TRP A 304 29.20 -6.31 -16.22
N ASN A 305 29.43 -5.74 -15.05
CA ASN A 305 29.61 -6.52 -13.83
C ASN A 305 28.27 -6.96 -13.22
N ASP A 306 28.35 -7.84 -12.22
CA ASP A 306 27.21 -8.40 -11.49
C ASP A 306 26.25 -7.31 -10.96
N GLU A 307 26.77 -6.22 -10.39
CA GLU A 307 25.95 -5.17 -9.80
C GLU A 307 25.23 -4.31 -10.86
N GLU A 308 25.88 -4.05 -12.00
CA GLU A 308 25.26 -3.36 -13.15
C GLU A 308 24.08 -4.16 -13.71
N ILE A 309 24.27 -5.47 -13.88
CA ILE A 309 23.25 -6.39 -14.38
C ILE A 309 22.08 -6.46 -13.39
N PHE A 310 22.36 -6.68 -12.09
CA PHE A 310 21.33 -6.76 -11.05
C PHE A 310 20.46 -5.50 -11.00
N ARG A 311 21.09 -4.32 -10.96
CA ARG A 311 20.38 -3.04 -10.90
C ARG A 311 19.45 -2.85 -12.08
N LYS A 312 19.89 -3.25 -13.27
CA LYS A 312 19.10 -3.14 -14.50
C LYS A 312 17.97 -4.17 -14.55
N ALA A 313 18.23 -5.42 -14.15
CA ALA A 313 17.21 -6.46 -14.06
C ALA A 313 16.12 -6.10 -13.05
N ARG A 314 16.50 -5.58 -11.88
CA ARG A 314 15.55 -5.09 -10.86
C ARG A 314 14.61 -4.02 -11.42
N LEU A 315 15.11 -3.04 -12.16
CA LEU A 315 14.27 -2.03 -12.82
C LEU A 315 13.25 -2.65 -13.78
N GLY A 316 13.67 -3.63 -14.58
CA GLY A 316 12.81 -4.36 -15.50
C GLY A 316 11.68 -5.08 -14.78
N VAL A 317 12.00 -5.89 -13.77
CA VAL A 317 11.02 -6.62 -12.97
C VAL A 317 10.05 -5.68 -12.26
N SER A 318 10.54 -4.59 -11.64
CA SER A 318 9.65 -3.60 -11.00
C SER A 318 8.65 -3.00 -11.98
N ALA A 319 9.08 -2.68 -13.20
CA ALA A 319 8.19 -2.17 -14.23
C ALA A 319 7.17 -3.22 -14.70
N ILE A 320 7.59 -4.49 -14.86
CA ILE A 320 6.70 -5.60 -15.23
C ILE A 320 5.62 -5.81 -14.18
N VAL A 321 5.99 -5.91 -12.90
CA VAL A 321 5.04 -6.07 -11.79
C VAL A 321 4.04 -4.91 -11.76
N ALA A 322 4.54 -3.67 -11.88
CA ALA A 322 3.69 -2.49 -11.94
C ALA A 322 2.71 -2.53 -13.12
N LYS A 323 3.17 -2.96 -14.29
CA LYS A 323 2.34 -3.10 -15.50
C LYS A 323 1.26 -4.14 -15.29
N VAL A 324 1.62 -5.37 -14.92
CA VAL A 324 0.67 -6.48 -14.69
C VAL A 324 -0.40 -6.06 -13.68
N HIS A 325 -0.01 -5.46 -12.57
CA HIS A 325 -0.99 -5.01 -11.58
C HIS A 325 -1.94 -3.95 -12.15
N THR A 326 -1.42 -2.99 -12.90
CA THR A 326 -2.18 -1.86 -13.44
C THR A 326 -3.18 -2.31 -14.50
N ILE A 327 -2.71 -3.01 -15.55
CA ILE A 327 -3.51 -3.27 -16.76
C ILE A 327 -4.11 -4.67 -16.85
N ASP A 328 -3.80 -5.56 -15.90
CA ASP A 328 -4.36 -6.92 -15.82
C ASP A 328 -5.09 -7.12 -14.49
N TRP A 329 -4.37 -7.21 -13.37
CA TRP A 329 -4.97 -7.52 -12.06
C TRP A 329 -6.09 -6.54 -11.67
N THR A 330 -5.85 -5.23 -11.80
CA THR A 330 -6.87 -4.21 -11.44
C THR A 330 -8.06 -4.24 -12.39
N VAL A 331 -7.85 -4.60 -13.67
CA VAL A 331 -8.93 -4.70 -14.67
C VAL A 331 -9.87 -5.87 -14.34
N GLU A 332 -9.33 -6.98 -13.84
CA GLU A 332 -10.13 -8.13 -13.41
C GLU A 332 -10.78 -7.92 -12.03
N LEU A 333 -10.09 -7.24 -11.11
CA LEU A 333 -10.70 -6.80 -9.84
C LEU A 333 -11.91 -5.91 -10.10
N LEU A 334 -11.73 -4.93 -10.98
CA LEU A 334 -12.71 -3.89 -11.26
C LEU A 334 -13.33 -4.09 -12.64
N LYS A 335 -14.01 -5.23 -12.82
CA LYS A 335 -14.57 -5.71 -14.10
C LYS A 335 -15.67 -4.81 -14.68
N ASN A 336 -15.28 -3.63 -15.14
CA ASN A 336 -16.12 -2.56 -15.66
C ASN A 336 -15.42 -1.90 -16.87
N PRO A 337 -16.13 -1.66 -18.01
CA PRO A 337 -15.52 -1.08 -19.21
C PRO A 337 -14.85 0.30 -18.99
N ILE A 338 -15.43 1.15 -18.14
CA ILE A 338 -14.87 2.46 -17.79
C ILE A 338 -13.52 2.26 -17.10
N LEU A 339 -13.45 1.35 -16.11
CA LEU A 339 -12.24 1.11 -15.34
C LEU A 339 -11.17 0.37 -16.16
N ARG A 340 -11.55 -0.54 -17.06
CA ARG A 340 -10.63 -1.11 -18.05
C ARG A 340 -9.96 -0.02 -18.86
N THR A 341 -10.73 0.94 -19.36
CA THR A 341 -10.20 2.07 -20.15
C THR A 341 -9.36 3.00 -19.28
N ALA A 342 -9.81 3.32 -18.07
CA ALA A 342 -9.09 4.20 -17.14
C ALA A 342 -7.72 3.63 -16.74
N MET A 343 -7.66 2.34 -16.40
CA MET A 343 -6.41 1.69 -15.99
C MET A 343 -5.41 1.59 -17.15
N ARG A 344 -5.89 1.28 -18.36
CA ARG A 344 -5.04 1.31 -19.56
C ARG A 344 -4.57 2.72 -19.88
N ALA A 345 -5.42 3.73 -19.71
CA ALA A 345 -5.05 5.13 -19.92
C ALA A 345 -4.02 5.64 -18.90
N ASN A 346 -4.00 5.10 -17.67
CA ASN A 346 -2.93 5.40 -16.71
C ASN A 346 -1.56 4.88 -17.20
N TRP A 347 -1.52 3.78 -17.94
CA TRP A 347 -0.26 3.17 -18.41
C TRP A 347 0.16 3.69 -19.79
N TYR A 348 -0.76 3.66 -20.76
CA TYR A 348 -0.50 3.97 -22.17
C TYR A 348 -0.94 5.37 -22.59
N GLY A 349 -1.62 6.12 -21.71
CA GLY A 349 -2.34 7.34 -22.10
C GLY A 349 -3.65 7.03 -22.83
N ILE A 350 -4.45 8.08 -23.06
CA ILE A 350 -5.78 7.92 -23.67
C ILE A 350 -5.73 7.59 -25.18
N ILE A 351 -4.59 7.84 -25.82
CA ILE A 351 -4.39 7.60 -27.27
C ILE A 351 -4.18 6.10 -27.57
N GLY A 352 -3.77 5.32 -26.56
CA GLY A 352 -3.59 3.88 -26.68
C GLY A 352 -2.13 3.46 -26.72
N GLU A 353 -1.93 2.17 -26.93
CA GLU A 353 -0.63 1.48 -26.99
C GLU A 353 0.12 1.75 -28.29
#